data_AF-A0A9W6UXG5-F1
#
_entry.id   AF-A0A9W6UXG5-F1
#
_cell.length_a   1.000
_cell.length_b   1.000
_cell.length_c   1.000
_cell.angle_alpha   90.00
_cell.angle_beta   90.00
_cell.angle_gamma   90.00
#
_symmetry.space_group_name_H-M   'P 1'
#
loop_
_entity.id
_entity.type
_entity.pdbx_description
1 polymer ?
#
loop_
_entity_poly.entity_id
_entity_poly.type
_entity_poly.pdbx_seq_one_letter_code
_entity_poly.pdbx_strand_id
1 'polypeptide(L)'
;MQVPLTRSAPRITFDVMDSTRPREGAGTADPPASRRRQHLSALDSAVAERPDLACGIVVRHGIPTLHVVRYGCAGRPLKIGCDFDAGTWWFVCAHDGRKIAPVDDVPGAVRLIDGALPSRARRSR
;
A
#
# COMPACT_ATOMS: atom_id res chain seq x y z
N MET A 1 -13.54 -41.40 -9.36
CA MET A 1 -13.87 -40.29 -8.45
C MET A 1 -12.76 -39.25 -8.59
N GLN A 2 -13.04 -38.12 -9.23
CA GLN A 2 -12.04 -37.14 -9.64
C GLN A 2 -12.11 -35.95 -8.68
N VAL A 3 -11.07 -35.77 -7.87
CA VAL A 3 -10.93 -34.66 -6.92
C VAL A 3 -10.56 -33.37 -7.68
N PRO A 4 -11.14 -32.21 -7.35
CA PRO A 4 -10.87 -30.97 -8.08
C PRO A 4 -9.50 -30.39 -7.70
N LEU A 5 -8.72 -30.06 -8.73
CA LEU A 5 -7.48 -29.28 -8.64
C LEU A 5 -7.79 -27.91 -8.03
N THR A 6 -7.37 -27.71 -6.77
CA THR A 6 -7.39 -26.41 -6.14
C THR A 6 -6.38 -25.52 -6.87
N ARG A 7 -6.91 -24.55 -7.61
CA ARG A 7 -6.13 -23.59 -8.38
C ARG A 7 -5.47 -22.64 -7.39
N SER A 8 -4.28 -23.01 -6.92
CA SER A 8 -3.41 -22.17 -6.10
C SER A 8 -3.14 -20.88 -6.88
N ALA A 9 -3.72 -19.77 -6.42
CA ALA A 9 -3.46 -18.46 -6.99
C ALA A 9 -1.99 -18.10 -6.73
N PRO A 10 -1.27 -17.48 -7.69
CA PRO A 10 0.05 -16.95 -7.41
C PRO A 10 -0.11 -15.85 -6.37
N ARG A 11 0.29 -16.11 -5.13
CA ARG A 11 0.57 -15.07 -4.15
C ARG A 11 1.68 -14.24 -4.80
N ILE A 12 1.35 -13.02 -5.22
CA ILE A 12 2.37 -12.05 -5.62
C ILE A 12 3.13 -11.77 -4.34
N THR A 13 4.21 -12.51 -4.12
CA THR A 13 5.12 -12.30 -3.00
C THR A 13 5.81 -10.98 -3.27
N PHE A 14 5.27 -9.89 -2.72
CA PHE A 14 6.09 -8.75 -2.37
C PHE A 14 6.97 -9.24 -1.23
N ASP A 15 8.24 -9.49 -1.52
CA ASP A 15 9.23 -9.85 -0.51
C ASP A 15 9.29 -8.72 0.52
N VAL A 16 8.64 -8.92 1.67
CA VAL A 16 8.72 -8.04 2.83
C VAL A 16 10.04 -8.40 3.50
N MET A 17 11.11 -7.75 3.07
CA MET A 17 12.40 -7.86 3.72
C MET A 17 12.41 -6.90 4.93
N ASP A 18 12.14 -7.47 6.10
CA ASP A 18 12.40 -6.86 7.41
C ASP A 18 13.91 -6.80 7.67
N SER A 19 14.43 -5.62 8.01
CA SER A 19 15.70 -5.42 8.72
C SER A 19 15.89 -3.94 9.04
N THR A 20 15.78 -3.56 10.32
CA THR A 20 16.96 -3.31 11.20
C THR A 20 16.52 -3.01 12.63
N ARG A 21 17.21 -3.66 13.57
CA ARG A 21 17.10 -3.64 15.04
C ARG A 21 17.17 -2.22 15.64
N PRO A 22 16.62 -1.99 16.86
CA PRO A 22 16.62 -0.67 17.47
C PRO A 22 18.01 -0.32 18.01
N ARG A 23 18.52 0.87 17.63
CA ARG A 23 19.51 1.58 18.42
C ARG A 23 18.75 2.63 19.21
N GLU A 24 18.40 2.30 20.45
CA GLU A 24 17.90 3.28 21.40
C GLU A 24 19.03 4.26 21.72
N GLY A 25 18.85 5.50 21.27
CA GLY A 25 19.71 6.63 21.55
C GLY A 25 18.83 7.88 21.59
N ALA A 26 18.77 8.51 22.76
CA ALA A 26 17.81 9.53 23.14
C ALA A 26 17.84 10.79 22.27
N GLY A 27 16.64 11.30 21.97
CA GLY A 27 16.39 12.58 21.30
C GLY A 27 14.96 12.63 20.74
N THR A 28 14.05 13.26 21.48
CA THR A 28 12.61 13.38 21.22
C THR A 28 12.25 13.98 19.85
N ALA A 29 12.15 13.12 18.82
CA ALA A 29 11.25 13.23 17.68
C ALA A 29 11.32 11.91 16.90
N ASP A 30 10.20 11.20 16.76
CA ASP A 30 10.13 10.04 15.87
C ASP A 30 10.53 10.51 14.44
N PRO A 31 11.56 9.93 13.80
CA PRO A 31 12.00 10.43 12.51
C PRO A 31 10.86 10.31 11.50
N PRO A 32 10.71 11.25 10.56
CA PRO A 32 9.60 11.24 9.61
C PRO A 32 9.51 9.94 8.80
N ALA A 33 10.61 9.19 8.65
CA ALA A 33 10.61 7.87 8.01
C ALA A 33 9.86 6.78 8.81
N SER A 34 9.98 6.74 10.15
CA SER A 34 9.26 5.78 10.98
C SER A 34 7.76 6.11 11.03
N ARG A 35 7.41 7.39 11.13
CA ARG A 35 6.01 7.84 11.07
C ARG A 35 5.36 7.58 9.71
N ARG A 36 6.06 7.83 8.61
CA ARG A 36 5.62 7.45 7.25
C ARG A 36 5.31 5.97 7.16
N ARG A 37 6.23 5.12 7.66
CA ARG A 37 6.04 3.66 7.63
C ARG A 37 4.83 3.23 8.46
N GLN A 38 4.64 3.78 9.66
CA GLN A 38 3.48 3.48 10.50
C GLN A 38 2.15 3.80 9.79
N HIS A 39 2.04 4.99 9.19
CA HIS A 39 0.82 5.37 8.45
C HIS A 39 0.59 4.48 7.23
N LEU A 40 1.65 4.13 6.49
CA LEU A 40 1.54 3.19 5.36
C LEU A 40 1.18 1.78 5.80
N SER A 41 1.62 1.32 6.98
CA SER A 41 1.22 0.02 7.55
C SER A 41 -0.24 -0.03 7.98
N ALA A 42 -0.78 1.07 8.50
CA ALA A 42 -2.21 1.16 8.80
C ALA A 42 -3.04 1.08 7.51
N LEU A 43 -2.61 1.78 6.45
CA LEU A 43 -3.26 1.72 5.14
C LEU A 43 -3.11 0.33 4.49
N ASP A 44 -1.94 -0.29 4.57
CA ASP A 44 -1.68 -1.66 4.09
C ASP A 44 -2.66 -2.66 4.72
N SER A 45 -2.84 -2.58 6.03
CA SER A 45 -3.78 -3.46 6.75
C SER A 45 -5.23 -3.27 6.28
N ALA A 46 -5.67 -2.02 6.10
CA ALA A 46 -7.01 -1.73 5.61
C ALA A 46 -7.23 -2.14 4.14
N VAL A 47 -6.20 -2.04 3.30
CA VAL A 47 -6.26 -2.53 1.92
C VAL A 47 -6.29 -4.06 1.88
N ALA A 48 -5.55 -4.74 2.76
CA ALA A 48 -5.52 -6.19 2.85
C ALA A 48 -6.88 -6.82 3.23
N GLU A 49 -7.78 -6.06 3.87
CA GLU A 49 -9.16 -6.50 4.13
C GLU A 49 -10.01 -6.61 2.85
N ARG A 50 -9.56 -6.03 1.73
CA ARG A 50 -10.26 -6.08 0.43
C ARG A 50 -9.81 -7.30 -0.38
N PRO A 51 -10.69 -8.30 -0.61
CA PRO A 51 -10.29 -9.56 -1.25
C PRO A 51 -9.92 -9.42 -2.74
N ASP A 52 -10.30 -8.31 -3.38
CA ASP A 52 -9.99 -8.02 -4.78
C ASP A 52 -8.65 -7.29 -4.96
N LEU A 53 -8.03 -6.83 -3.86
CA LEU A 53 -6.79 -6.07 -3.86
C LEU A 53 -5.62 -6.87 -3.28
N ALA A 54 -4.42 -6.57 -3.75
CA ALA A 54 -3.17 -6.98 -3.12
C ALA A 54 -2.33 -5.74 -2.84
N CYS A 55 -1.65 -5.74 -1.70
CA CYS A 55 -0.81 -4.64 -1.29
C CYS A 55 0.51 -5.12 -0.67
N GLY A 56 1.48 -4.20 -0.60
CA GLY A 56 2.73 -4.42 0.11
C GLY A 56 3.60 -3.16 0.16
N ILE A 57 4.26 -2.95 1.30
CA ILE A 57 5.17 -1.82 1.50
C ILE A 57 6.53 -2.16 0.89
N VAL A 58 7.02 -1.26 0.04
CA VAL A 58 8.34 -1.33 -0.60
C VAL A 58 9.14 -0.08 -0.22
N VAL A 59 10.35 -0.28 0.30
CA VAL A 59 11.29 0.82 0.58
C VAL A 59 12.23 0.97 -0.61
N ARG A 60 12.25 2.16 -1.22
CA ARG A 60 13.24 2.52 -2.26
C ARG A 60 13.96 3.80 -1.86
N HIS A 61 15.29 3.78 -1.92
CA HIS A 61 16.13 4.92 -1.52
C HIS A 61 15.80 5.47 -0.11
N GLY A 62 15.44 4.59 0.82
CA GLY A 62 15.06 4.96 2.19
C GLY A 62 13.64 5.52 2.35
N ILE A 63 12.87 5.64 1.26
CA ILE A 63 11.49 6.15 1.29
C ILE A 63 10.51 4.97 1.19
N PRO A 64 9.68 4.73 2.21
CA PRO A 64 8.66 3.69 2.16
C PRO A 64 7.50 4.13 1.25
N THR A 65 7.03 3.22 0.41
CA THR A 65 5.84 3.40 -0.43
C THR A 65 4.98 2.14 -0.38
N LEU A 66 3.67 2.29 -0.30
CA LEU A 66 2.73 1.18 -0.41
C LEU A 66 2.39 0.95 -1.88
N HIS A 67 2.62 -0.26 -2.38
CA HIS A 67 2.20 -0.66 -3.71
C HIS A 67 0.86 -1.38 -3.62
N VAL A 68 -0.12 -0.98 -4.43
CA VAL A 68 -1.44 -1.61 -4.47
C VAL A 68 -1.78 -2.04 -5.91
N VAL A 69 -2.30 -3.25 -6.06
CA VAL A 69 -2.78 -3.80 -7.33
C VAL A 69 -4.16 -4.43 -7.15
N ARG A 70 -4.93 -4.52 -8.23
CA ARG A 70 -6.16 -5.32 -8.28
C ARG A 70 -5.90 -6.67 -8.92
N TYR A 71 -6.40 -7.75 -8.31
CA TYR A 71 -6.23 -9.10 -8.86
C TYR A 71 -6.85 -9.24 -10.25
N GLY A 72 -6.14 -9.95 -11.13
CA GLY A 72 -6.61 -10.26 -12.48
C GLY A 72 -6.67 -9.06 -13.43
N CYS A 73 -6.06 -7.93 -13.06
CA CYS A 73 -5.86 -6.77 -13.94
C CYS A 73 -4.39 -6.70 -14.38
N ALA A 74 -4.15 -6.59 -15.70
CA ALA A 74 -2.82 -6.32 -16.23
C ALA A 74 -2.58 -4.80 -16.18
N GLY A 75 -2.25 -4.28 -15.00
CA GLY A 75 -2.02 -2.87 -14.74
C GLY A 75 -0.75 -2.63 -13.92
N ARG A 76 -0.21 -1.42 -13.99
CA ARG A 76 0.87 -1.01 -13.09
C ARG A 76 0.31 -0.86 -11.67
N PRO A 77 1.10 -1.19 -10.62
CA PRO A 77 0.69 -0.91 -9.25
C PRO A 77 0.51 0.58 -9.04
N LEU A 78 -0.54 0.95 -8.30
CA LEU A 78 -0.66 2.29 -7.75
C LEU A 78 0.30 2.39 -6.58
N LYS A 79 1.16 3.41 -6.58
CA LYS A 79 2.17 3.62 -5.54
C LYS A 79 1.74 4.77 -4.66
N ILE A 80 1.65 4.50 -3.36
CA ILE A 80 1.18 5.43 -2.35
C ILE A 80 2.35 5.79 -1.43
N GLY A 81 2.64 7.07 -1.33
CA GLY A 81 3.54 7.63 -0.33
C GLY A 81 2.78 8.19 0.85
N CYS A 82 3.53 8.67 1.83
CA CYS A 82 3.00 9.44 2.95
C CYS A 82 3.86 10.69 3.10
N ASP A 83 3.23 11.86 3.11
CA ASP A 83 3.94 13.13 3.23
C ASP A 83 3.28 14.08 4.23
N PHE A 84 4.11 14.91 4.85
CA PHE A 84 3.66 15.89 5.82
C PHE A 84 3.60 17.26 5.16
N ASP A 85 2.38 17.77 4.98
CA ASP A 85 2.13 19.04 4.31
C ASP A 85 1.12 19.87 5.10
N ALA A 86 1.41 21.16 5.26
CA ALA A 86 0.59 22.13 5.97
C ALA A 86 0.14 21.68 7.38
N GLY A 87 1.00 20.99 8.13
CA GLY A 87 0.69 20.54 9.49
C GLY A 87 -0.10 19.23 9.57
N THR A 88 -0.37 18.57 8.44
CA THR A 88 -1.15 17.33 8.39
C THR A 88 -0.42 16.26 7.58
N TRP A 89 -0.56 15.01 7.99
CA TRP A 89 -0.06 13.88 7.24
C TRP A 89 -1.07 13.47 6.17
N TRP A 90 -0.58 13.25 4.95
CA TRP A 90 -1.38 12.90 3.78
C TRP A 90 -0.88 11.61 3.16
N PHE A 91 -1.80 10.76 2.74
CA PHE A 91 -1.53 9.76 1.71
C PHE A 91 -1.45 10.47 0.36
N VAL A 92 -0.37 10.23 -0.38
CA VAL A 92 -0.10 10.87 -1.67
C VAL A 92 0.21 9.84 -2.73
N CYS A 93 -0.11 10.10 -3.99
CA CYS A 93 0.39 9.31 -5.10
C CYS A 93 1.90 9.53 -5.24
N ALA A 94 2.70 8.49 -5.15
CA ALA A 94 4.16 8.60 -5.20
C ALA A 94 4.71 9.00 -6.58
N HIS A 95 3.88 8.93 -7.64
CA HIS A 95 4.28 9.30 -8.99
C HIS A 95 4.20 10.82 -9.24
N ASP A 96 3.15 11.48 -8.76
CA ASP A 96 2.83 12.88 -9.08
C ASP A 96 2.67 13.76 -7.82
N GLY A 97 2.78 13.19 -6.63
CA GLY A 97 2.61 13.89 -5.35
C GLY A 97 1.16 14.26 -5.02
N ARG A 98 0.18 13.82 -5.84
CA ARG A 98 -1.22 14.20 -5.63
C ARG A 98 -1.74 13.65 -4.31
N LYS A 99 -2.33 14.52 -3.48
CA LYS A 99 -3.02 14.15 -2.25
C LYS A 99 -4.23 13.25 -2.55
N ILE A 100 -4.33 12.16 -1.81
CA ILE A 100 -5.42 11.18 -1.90
C ILE A 100 -6.39 11.44 -0.74
N ALA A 101 -5.92 11.32 0.49
CA ALA A 101 -6.68 11.52 1.71
C ALA A 101 -5.74 11.84 2.87
N PRO A 102 -6.21 12.51 3.94
CA PRO A 102 -5.46 12.64 5.18
C PRO A 102 -5.25 11.26 5.82
N VAL A 103 -4.17 11.07 6.58
CA VAL A 103 -3.87 9.76 7.22
C VAL A 103 -4.92 9.31 8.24
N ASP A 104 -5.69 10.26 8.77
CA ASP A 104 -6.77 9.99 9.73
C ASP A 104 -8.05 9.48 9.03
N ASP A 105 -8.14 9.55 7.70
CA ASP A 105 -9.24 8.99 6.88
C ASP A 105 -8.78 7.78 6.06
N VAL A 106 -8.34 6.73 6.76
CA VAL A 106 -7.95 5.46 6.13
C VAL A 106 -9.08 4.85 5.28
N PRO A 107 -10.35 4.79 5.75
CA PRO A 107 -11.44 4.25 4.92
C PRO A 107 -11.67 5.06 3.64
N GLY A 108 -11.59 6.39 3.70
CA GLY A 108 -11.64 7.25 2.53
C GLY A 108 -10.48 7.01 1.57
N ALA A 109 -9.27 6.86 2.09
CA ALA A 109 -8.09 6.52 1.30
C ALA A 109 -8.29 5.21 0.53
N VAL A 110 -8.77 4.15 1.19
CA VAL A 110 -9.04 2.84 0.56
C VAL A 110 -10.05 2.98 -0.57
N ARG A 111 -11.16 3.71 -0.38
CA ARG A 111 -12.17 3.93 -1.43
C ARG A 111 -11.59 4.64 -2.65
N LEU A 112 -10.76 5.65 -2.44
CA LEU A 112 -10.14 6.41 -3.54
C LEU A 112 -9.09 5.58 -4.28
N ILE A 113 -8.29 4.79 -3.56
CA ILE A 113 -7.32 3.86 -4.13
C ILE A 113 -8.03 2.80 -5.00
N ASP A 114 -9.10 2.22 -4.47
CA ASP A 114 -9.93 1.25 -5.18
C ASP A 114 -10.49 1.81 -6.50
N GLY A 115 -11.01 3.03 -6.46
CA GLY A 115 -11.51 3.73 -7.66
C GLY A 115 -10.43 4.13 -8.66
N ALA A 116 -9.20 4.38 -8.20
CA ALA A 116 -8.07 4.77 -9.05
C ALA A 116 -7.42 3.57 -9.78
N LEU A 117 -7.59 2.36 -9.26
CA LEU A 117 -7.07 1.15 -9.89
C LEU A 117 -7.87 0.79 -11.14
N PRO A 118 -7.21 0.28 -12.20
CA PRO A 118 -7.90 -0.15 -13.41
C PRO A 118 -9.00 -1.15 -13.05
N SER A 119 -10.18 -0.92 -13.61
CA SER A 119 -11.28 -1.87 -13.49
C SER A 119 -10.90 -3.14 -14.24
N ARG A 120 -11.31 -4.29 -13.70
CA ARG A 120 -11.13 -5.56 -14.38
C ARG A 120 -11.88 -5.48 -15.70
N ALA A 121 -11.15 -5.48 -16.82
CA ALA A 121 -11.77 -5.54 -18.14
C ALA A 121 -12.75 -6.71 -18.12
N ARG A 122 -14.04 -6.44 -18.37
CA ARG A 122 -15.02 -7.50 -18.63
C ARG A 122 -14.44 -8.28 -19.80
N ARG A 123 -13.97 -9.51 -19.55
CA ARG A 123 -13.66 -10.44 -20.62
C ARG A 123 -15.01 -10.80 -21.24
N SER A 124 -15.43 -10.01 -22.23
CA SER A 124 -16.48 -10.39 -23.17
C SER A 124 -16.02 -11.69 -23.82
N ARG A 125 -16.81 -12.73 -23.64
CA ARG A 125 -16.66 -14.00 -24.33
C ARG A 125 -17.62 -14.02 -25.50
#